data_AF-A0A7K0A0D8-F1
#
_entry.id   AF-A0A7K0A0D8-F1
#
_cell.length_a   1.000
_cell.length_b   1.000
_cell.length_c   1.000
_cell.angle_alpha   90.00
_cell.angle_beta   90.00
_cell.angle_gamma   90.00
#
_symmetry.space_group_name_H-M   'P 1'
#
loop_
_entity.id
_entity.type
_entity.pdbx_description
1 polymer ?
#
loop_
_entity_poly.entity_id
_entity_poly.type
_entity_poly.pdbx_seq_one_letter_code
_entity_poly.pdbx_strand_id
1 'polypeptide(L)'
;MAVGGHHWALWNSEVLIVKDLSVSLADRPGTGAKVTQVLADAGMNIEGVCYFPHRGQTWGVVHVLLDDGEKGRDVIEATGFEVREVRDVILVDGLMDRPGVLAALLEDFADHGVNIDLLYMASKSRLVIGTEQMHEAREGVRTIEATFG
;
A
#
# COMPACT_ATOMS: atom_id res chain seq x y z
N MET A 1 -4.94 -2.25 -41.05
CA MET A 1 -5.45 -2.27 -39.67
C MET A 1 -4.24 -2.44 -38.79
N ALA A 2 -3.80 -1.38 -38.12
CA ALA A 2 -2.49 -1.32 -37.50
C ALA A 2 -2.61 -0.78 -36.07
N VAL A 3 -2.11 -1.61 -35.16
CA VAL A 3 -1.44 -1.38 -33.86
C VAL A 3 -2.23 -0.77 -32.69
N GLY A 4 -2.34 -1.57 -31.63
CA GLY A 4 -2.76 -1.14 -30.30
C GLY A 4 -1.89 0.01 -29.80
N GLY A 5 -2.56 1.08 -29.39
CA GLY A 5 -1.92 2.23 -28.78
C GLY A 5 -1.57 1.89 -27.34
N HIS A 6 -0.28 1.81 -27.05
CA HIS A 6 0.21 1.69 -25.69
C HIS A 6 -0.24 2.92 -24.86
N HIS A 7 -1.02 2.68 -23.81
CA HIS A 7 -1.66 3.71 -22.95
C HIS A 7 -0.69 4.49 -22.03
N TRP A 8 0.63 4.33 -22.16
CA TRP A 8 1.62 4.96 -21.26
C TRP A 8 1.64 6.50 -21.36
N ALA A 9 1.19 7.09 -22.48
CA ALA A 9 1.18 8.55 -22.67
C ALA A 9 0.15 9.31 -21.79
N LEU A 10 -0.70 8.60 -21.04
CA LEU A 10 -1.66 9.20 -20.11
C LEU A 10 -1.11 9.38 -18.69
N TRP A 11 0.12 8.97 -18.41
CA TRP A 11 0.71 8.98 -17.08
C TRP A 11 2.15 9.46 -17.17
N ASN A 12 2.38 10.74 -16.87
CA ASN A 12 3.74 11.24 -16.67
C ASN A 12 4.13 11.00 -15.20
N SER A 13 3.90 9.77 -14.73
CA SER A 13 3.94 9.37 -13.33
C SER A 13 5.23 8.64 -13.02
N GLU A 14 5.96 9.11 -12.02
CA GLU A 14 7.02 8.31 -11.42
C GLU A 14 6.37 7.17 -10.64
N VAL A 15 6.84 5.95 -10.90
CA VAL A 15 6.45 4.75 -10.18
C VAL A 15 7.58 4.38 -9.23
N LEU A 16 7.27 4.33 -7.94
CA LEU A 16 8.21 3.96 -6.90
C LEU A 16 7.75 2.67 -6.22
N ILE A 17 8.71 1.87 -5.76
CA ILE A 17 8.44 0.78 -4.83
C ILE A 17 8.75 1.29 -3.42
N VAL A 18 7.76 1.22 -2.55
CA VAL A 18 7.82 1.69 -1.16
C VAL A 18 7.23 0.63 -0.22
N LYS A 19 7.38 0.82 1.10
CA LYS A 19 6.94 -0.16 2.09
C LYS A 19 5.61 0.24 2.74
N ASP A 20 4.66 -0.67 2.70
CA ASP A 20 3.39 -0.63 3.42
C ASP A 20 3.43 -1.60 4.61
N LEU A 21 3.12 -1.09 5.81
CA LEU A 21 3.00 -1.90 7.01
C LEU A 21 1.54 -2.16 7.31
N SER A 22 1.18 -3.43 7.43
CA SER A 22 -0.13 -3.82 7.95
C SER A 22 -0.04 -4.12 9.44
N VAL A 23 -0.78 -3.38 10.26
CA VAL A 23 -0.71 -3.44 11.73
C VAL A 23 -2.09 -3.77 12.31
N SER A 24 -2.16 -4.77 13.19
CA SER A 24 -3.37 -5.10 13.94
C SER A 24 -3.68 -4.01 14.97
N LEU A 25 -4.86 -3.39 14.86
CA LEU A 25 -5.34 -2.43 15.86
C LEU A 25 -6.65 -2.89 16.47
N ALA A 26 -6.80 -2.73 17.79
CA ALA A 26 -8.09 -2.79 18.45
C ALA A 26 -9.00 -1.66 17.95
N ASP A 27 -10.23 -2.01 17.57
CA ASP A 27 -11.24 -1.08 17.06
C ASP A 27 -11.92 -0.35 18.23
N ARG A 28 -11.19 0.62 18.78
CA ARG A 28 -11.63 1.43 19.92
C ARG A 28 -10.94 2.79 19.92
N PRO A 29 -11.51 3.79 20.62
CA PRO A 29 -10.91 5.12 20.71
C PRO A 29 -9.47 5.10 21.18
N GLY A 30 -8.61 5.86 20.48
CA GLY A 30 -7.22 6.10 20.85
C GLY A 30 -6.21 5.06 20.34
N THR A 31 -6.61 3.93 19.76
CA THR A 31 -5.65 2.94 19.24
C THR A 31 -4.83 3.51 18.07
N GLY A 32 -5.48 4.18 17.12
CA GLY A 32 -4.81 4.85 16.01
C GLY A 32 -3.82 5.92 16.48
N ALA A 33 -4.22 6.74 17.45
CA ALA A 33 -3.35 7.78 18.02
C ALA A 33 -2.08 7.20 18.67
N LYS A 34 -2.19 6.02 19.32
CA LYS A 34 -1.04 5.36 19.95
C LYS A 34 -0.04 4.87 18.90
N VAL A 35 -0.50 4.13 17.89
CA VAL A 35 0.42 3.58 16.87
C VAL A 35 1.10 4.68 16.06
N THR A 36 0.40 5.77 15.75
CA THR A 36 1.02 6.90 15.02
C THR A 36 1.96 7.72 15.91
N GLN A 37 1.67 7.85 17.21
CA GLN A 37 2.59 8.50 18.16
C GLN A 37 3.90 7.71 18.30
N VAL A 38 3.83 6.38 18.32
CA VAL A 38 5.01 5.50 18.39
C VAL A 38 5.96 5.74 17.20
N LEU A 39 5.42 5.87 15.99
CA LEU A 39 6.19 6.22 14.80
C LEU A 39 6.76 7.66 14.88
N ALA A 40 5.95 8.61 15.35
CA ALA A 40 6.37 10.00 15.51
C ALA A 40 7.53 10.16 16.51
N ASP A 41 7.48 9.45 17.65
CA ASP A 41 8.52 9.46 18.69
C ASP A 41 9.85 8.89 18.17
N ALA A 42 9.80 8.00 17.17
CA ALA A 42 10.97 7.46 16.47
C ALA A 42 11.47 8.34 15.30
N GLY A 43 10.86 9.52 15.12
CA GLY A 43 11.19 10.47 14.06
C GLY A 43 10.81 10.00 12.67
N MET A 44 9.80 9.12 12.54
CA MET A 44 9.37 8.55 11.27
C MET A 44 8.18 9.32 10.70
N ASN A 45 8.25 9.64 9.40
CA ASN A 45 7.15 10.28 8.69
C ASN A 45 6.18 9.23 8.13
N ILE A 46 4.87 9.50 8.20
CA ILE A 46 3.84 8.66 7.58
C ILE A 46 3.46 9.28 6.24
N GLU A 47 3.69 8.56 5.15
CA GLU A 47 3.44 9.03 3.80
C GLU A 47 1.97 8.85 3.38
N GLY A 48 1.31 7.84 3.95
CA GLY A 48 -0.06 7.43 3.65
C GLY A 48 -0.58 6.49 4.72
N VAL A 49 -1.90 6.48 4.92
CA VAL A 49 -2.55 5.63 5.93
C VAL A 49 -3.96 5.28 5.50
N CYS A 50 -4.37 4.04 5.69
CA CYS A 50 -5.78 3.64 5.61
C CYS A 50 -6.10 2.56 6.65
N TYR A 51 -7.33 2.53 7.15
CA TYR A 51 -7.75 1.56 8.16
C TYR A 51 -8.97 0.78 7.66
N PHE A 52 -8.89 -0.55 7.78
CA PHE A 52 -9.97 -1.47 7.47
C PHE A 52 -10.42 -2.19 8.74
N PRO A 53 -11.61 -1.87 9.29
CA PRO A 53 -12.15 -2.63 10.40
C PRO A 53 -12.51 -4.05 9.94
N HIS A 54 -12.24 -5.04 10.78
CA HIS A 54 -12.67 -6.40 10.49
C HIS A 54 -14.14 -6.56 10.89
N ARG A 55 -15.02 -6.82 9.92
CA ARG A 55 -16.48 -6.83 10.14
C ARG A 55 -16.87 -7.80 11.24
N GLY A 56 -17.64 -7.32 12.21
CA GLY A 56 -18.15 -8.11 13.34
C GLY A 56 -17.11 -8.41 14.42
N GLN A 57 -15.96 -7.74 14.38
CA GLN A 57 -14.84 -7.96 15.29
C GLN A 57 -14.45 -6.65 15.95
N THR A 58 -13.75 -6.73 17.08
CA THR A 58 -13.29 -5.57 17.86
C THR A 58 -11.87 -5.15 17.48
N TRP A 59 -11.45 -5.47 16.26
CA TRP A 59 -10.13 -5.15 15.72
C TRP A 59 -10.19 -4.95 14.21
N GLY A 60 -9.17 -4.31 13.66
CA GLY A 60 -8.98 -4.10 12.22
C GLY A 60 -7.49 -4.01 11.87
N VAL A 61 -7.22 -3.74 10.60
CA VAL A 61 -5.86 -3.57 10.08
C VAL A 61 -5.70 -2.12 9.65
N VAL A 62 -4.66 -1.46 10.16
CA VAL A 62 -4.18 -0.19 9.58
C VAL A 62 -3.02 -0.50 8.64
N HIS A 63 -3.06 0.10 7.47
CA HIS A 63 -1.96 0.16 6.52
C HIS A 63 -1.25 1.50 6.69
N VAL A 64 0.07 1.47 6.81
CA VAL A 64 0.92 2.66 7.01
C VAL A 64 2.05 2.64 6.00
N LEU A 65 2.10 3.66 5.14
CA LEU A 65 3.18 3.84 4.16
C LEU A 65 4.36 4.55 4.83
N LEU A 66 5.54 3.92 4.81
CA LEU A 66 6.77 4.42 5.42
C LEU A 66 7.95 4.30 4.44
N ASP A 67 8.91 5.23 4.56
CA ASP A 67 10.16 5.15 3.80
C ASP A 67 11.03 3.96 4.25
N ASP A 68 11.06 3.70 5.56
CA ASP A 68 11.81 2.60 6.17
C ASP A 68 10.83 1.66 6.89
N GLY A 69 10.35 0.67 6.15
CA GLY A 69 9.35 -0.26 6.66
C GLY A 69 9.86 -1.18 7.77
N GLU A 70 11.12 -1.64 7.68
CA GLU A 70 11.71 -2.54 8.68
C GLU A 70 11.91 -1.83 10.02
N LYS A 71 12.46 -0.60 9.99
CA LYS A 71 12.52 0.21 11.22
C LYS A 71 11.13 0.49 11.77
N GLY A 72 10.16 0.73 10.91
CA GLY A 72 8.76 0.93 11.29
C GLY A 72 8.22 -0.27 12.06
N ARG A 73 8.52 -1.48 11.57
CA ARG A 73 8.13 -2.74 12.21
C ARG A 73 8.72 -2.84 13.61
N ASP A 74 10.05 -2.68 13.73
CA ASP A 74 10.76 -2.79 14.99
C ASP A 74 10.20 -1.84 16.05
N VAL A 75 9.96 -0.59 15.67
CA VAL A 75 9.45 0.45 16.56
C VAL A 75 8.01 0.16 17.01
N ILE A 76 7.15 -0.30 16.10
CA ILE A 76 5.76 -0.64 16.41
C ILE A 76 5.70 -1.87 17.34
N GLU A 77 6.40 -2.95 16.98
CA GLU A 77 6.40 -4.21 17.74
C GLU A 77 6.97 -4.04 19.16
N ALA A 78 7.98 -3.15 19.34
CA ALA A 78 8.53 -2.83 20.66
C ALA A 78 7.50 -2.25 21.65
N THR A 79 6.33 -1.79 21.17
CA THR A 79 5.26 -1.23 22.00
C THR A 79 4.05 -2.17 22.19
N GLY A 80 4.18 -3.42 21.72
CA GLY A 80 3.18 -4.47 21.88
C GLY A 80 2.05 -4.48 20.85
N PHE A 81 2.15 -3.67 19.80
CA PHE A 81 1.33 -3.82 18.61
C PHE A 81 1.87 -4.95 17.72
N GLU A 82 1.01 -5.60 16.97
CA GLU A 82 1.38 -6.66 16.03
C GLU A 82 1.46 -6.09 14.62
N VAL A 83 2.64 -6.18 14.00
CA VAL A 83 2.84 -5.93 12.57
C VAL A 83 2.67 -7.26 11.85
N ARG A 84 1.68 -7.34 10.97
CA ARG A 84 1.35 -8.56 10.23
C ARG A 84 2.24 -8.78 9.02
N GLU A 85 2.70 -7.69 8.40
CA GLU A 85 3.46 -7.72 7.15
C GLU A 85 4.13 -6.37 6.87
N VAL A 86 5.32 -6.42 6.29
CA VAL A 86 6.02 -5.29 5.64
C VAL A 86 6.07 -5.58 4.15
N ARG A 87 5.19 -4.93 3.40
CA ARG A 87 4.91 -5.28 2.01
C ARG A 87 5.43 -4.23 1.04
N ASP A 88 6.06 -4.67 -0.06
CA ASP A 88 6.32 -3.79 -1.19
C ASP A 88 5.03 -3.38 -1.88
N VAL A 89 4.86 -2.09 -2.15
CA VAL A 89 3.71 -1.56 -2.89
C VAL A 89 4.17 -0.57 -3.95
N ILE A 90 3.38 -0.47 -5.01
CA ILE A 90 3.54 0.54 -6.05
C ILE A 90 2.99 1.86 -5.51
N LEU A 91 3.80 2.91 -5.58
CA LEU A 91 3.37 4.29 -5.37
C LEU A 91 3.37 5.02 -6.72
N VAL A 92 2.19 5.41 -7.17
CA VAL A 92 2.01 6.21 -8.40
C VAL A 92 1.93 7.68 -8.00
N ASP A 93 2.94 8.45 -8.39
CA ASP A 93 2.94 9.92 -8.26
C ASP A 93 2.42 10.59 -9.53
N GLY A 94 1.78 11.75 -9.43
CA GLY A 94 1.30 12.51 -10.59
C GLY A 94 0.06 11.93 -11.29
N LEU A 95 -0.76 11.17 -10.57
CA LEU A 95 -2.05 10.69 -11.06
C LEU A 95 -2.97 11.89 -11.38
N MET A 96 -3.41 11.99 -12.64
CA MET A 96 -4.34 13.05 -13.05
C MET A 96 -5.70 12.89 -12.37
N ASP A 97 -6.13 13.93 -11.64
CA ASP A 97 -7.46 14.00 -11.04
C ASP A 97 -8.53 14.40 -12.07
N ARG A 98 -8.98 13.42 -12.87
CA ARG A 98 -10.12 13.57 -13.78
C ARG A 98 -10.85 12.24 -14.00
N PRO A 99 -12.16 12.27 -14.34
CA PRO A 99 -12.93 11.05 -14.60
C PRO A 99 -12.26 10.12 -15.62
N GLY A 100 -12.27 8.82 -15.32
CA GLY A 100 -11.75 7.77 -16.19
C GLY A 100 -10.26 7.49 -16.06
N VAL A 101 -9.47 8.34 -15.41
CA VAL A 101 -8.03 8.07 -15.20
C VAL A 101 -7.87 6.80 -14.36
N LEU A 102 -8.33 6.78 -13.10
CA LEU A 102 -8.20 5.57 -12.27
C LEU A 102 -8.75 4.31 -12.95
N ALA A 103 -9.86 4.42 -13.71
CA ALA A 103 -10.42 3.27 -14.44
C ALA A 103 -9.41 2.70 -15.46
N ALA A 104 -8.80 3.54 -16.29
CA ALA A 104 -7.79 3.13 -17.25
C ALA A 104 -6.53 2.55 -16.58
N LEU A 105 -6.19 3.01 -15.36
CA LEU A 105 -5.07 2.44 -14.58
C LEU A 105 -5.37 1.00 -14.21
N LEU A 106 -6.52 0.79 -13.57
CA LEU A 106 -6.88 -0.51 -13.01
C LEU A 106 -7.21 -1.53 -14.11
N GLU A 107 -7.67 -1.06 -15.28
CA GLU A 107 -7.85 -1.88 -16.48
C GLU A 107 -6.52 -2.44 -16.98
N ASP A 108 -5.41 -1.68 -16.92
CA ASP A 108 -4.09 -2.18 -17.30
C ASP A 108 -3.63 -3.37 -16.43
N PHE A 109 -3.86 -3.31 -15.11
CA PHE A 109 -3.60 -4.46 -14.22
C PHE A 109 -4.47 -5.66 -14.59
N ALA A 110 -5.75 -5.43 -14.88
CA ALA A 110 -6.69 -6.50 -15.25
C ALA A 110 -6.31 -7.16 -16.58
N ASP A 111 -5.91 -6.38 -17.59
CA ASP A 111 -5.46 -6.86 -18.91
C ASP A 111 -4.21 -7.75 -18.81
N HIS A 112 -3.35 -7.49 -17.81
CA HIS A 112 -2.19 -8.32 -17.49
C HIS A 112 -2.48 -9.47 -16.51
N GLY A 113 -3.74 -9.65 -16.10
CA GLY A 113 -4.14 -10.70 -15.16
C GLY A 113 -3.59 -10.51 -13.75
N VAL A 114 -3.29 -9.26 -13.35
CA VAL A 114 -2.75 -8.92 -12.03
C VAL A 114 -3.89 -8.47 -11.13
N ASN A 115 -4.11 -9.21 -10.04
CA ASN A 115 -5.10 -8.87 -9.04
C ASN A 115 -4.57 -7.79 -8.06
N ILE A 116 -5.34 -6.73 -7.86
CA ILE A 116 -5.08 -5.67 -6.88
C ILE A 116 -5.86 -5.99 -5.61
N ASP A 117 -5.17 -6.11 -4.48
CA ASP A 117 -5.77 -6.44 -3.18
C ASP A 117 -5.64 -5.31 -2.13
N LEU A 118 -4.88 -4.26 -2.46
CA LEU A 118 -4.72 -3.06 -1.64
C LEU A 118 -4.69 -1.84 -2.54
N LEU A 119 -5.56 -0.86 -2.26
CA LEU A 119 -5.65 0.37 -3.02
C LEU A 119 -6.06 1.52 -2.09
N TYR A 120 -5.24 2.55 -1.97
CA TYR A 120 -5.59 3.74 -1.20
C TYR A 120 -4.79 4.98 -1.65
N MET A 121 -5.23 6.17 -1.24
CA MET A 121 -4.52 7.42 -1.52
C MET A 121 -3.53 7.72 -0.41
N ALA A 122 -2.29 8.05 -0.78
CA ALA A 122 -1.30 8.65 0.08
C ALA A 122 -1.34 10.19 0.01
N SER A 123 -0.54 10.84 0.84
CA SER A 123 -0.33 12.30 0.77
C SER A 123 0.11 12.75 -0.63
N LYS A 124 -0.13 14.02 -0.95
CA LYS A 124 0.18 14.63 -2.26
C LYS A 124 -0.57 13.99 -3.44
N SER A 125 -1.76 13.42 -3.19
CA SER A 125 -2.59 12.77 -4.22
C SER A 125 -1.90 11.62 -4.94
N ARG A 126 -0.99 10.93 -4.25
CA ARG A 126 -0.32 9.74 -4.76
C ARG A 126 -1.18 8.51 -4.51
N LEU A 127 -1.16 7.55 -5.41
CA LEU A 127 -1.95 6.32 -5.29
C LEU A 127 -1.05 5.17 -4.87
N VAL A 128 -1.45 4.43 -3.84
CA VAL A 128 -0.79 3.20 -3.39
C VAL A 128 -1.54 2.00 -3.95
N ILE A 129 -0.81 1.06 -4.56
CA ILE A 129 -1.33 -0.18 -5.12
C ILE A 129 -0.51 -1.36 -4.60
N GLY A 130 -1.15 -2.30 -3.92
CA GLY A 130 -0.62 -3.63 -3.62
C GLY A 130 -1.29 -4.69 -4.48
N THR A 131 -0.51 -5.65 -4.96
CA THR A 131 -0.97 -6.77 -5.78
C THR A 131 -0.62 -8.11 -5.13
N GLU A 132 -1.42 -9.15 -5.36
CA GLU A 132 -1.28 -10.44 -4.67
C GLU A 132 0.14 -11.07 -4.73
N GLN A 133 0.95 -10.65 -5.70
CA GLN A 133 2.33 -11.09 -5.94
C GLN A 133 3.37 -10.40 -5.03
N MET A 134 3.02 -9.25 -4.46
CA MET A 134 3.91 -8.43 -3.62
C MET A 134 3.90 -8.83 -2.15
N HIS A 135 3.03 -9.77 -1.76
CA HIS A 135 3.04 -10.28 -0.40
C HIS A 135 4.39 -10.93 -0.08
N GLU A 136 4.83 -10.78 1.18
CA GLU A 136 5.98 -11.53 1.68
C GLU A 136 5.76 -13.03 1.43
N ALA A 137 6.85 -13.75 1.12
CA ALA A 137 6.77 -15.19 0.89
C ALA A 137 6.22 -15.90 2.13
N ARG A 138 4.98 -16.38 2.02
CA ARG A 138 4.32 -17.24 3.00
C ARG A 138 4.30 -18.67 2.46
N GLU A 139 4.40 -19.68 3.32
CA GLU A 139 4.21 -21.07 2.88
C GLU A 139 2.90 -21.19 2.09
N GLY A 140 3.00 -21.60 0.81
CA GLY A 140 1.86 -21.76 -0.09
C GLY A 140 1.57 -20.60 -1.05
N VAL A 141 2.28 -19.46 -0.97
CA VAL A 141 2.15 -18.33 -1.91
C VAL A 141 3.36 -18.30 -2.86
N ARG A 142 3.11 -18.30 -4.17
CA ARG A 142 4.18 -18.14 -5.17
C ARG A 142 4.51 -16.66 -5.34
N THR A 143 5.59 -16.20 -4.73
CA THR A 143 6.18 -14.89 -5.04
C THR A 143 6.93 -15.02 -6.38
N ILE A 144 6.63 -14.15 -7.35
CA ILE A 144 7.42 -13.98 -8.57
C ILE A 144 8.00 -12.58 -8.50
N GLU A 145 9.31 -12.43 -8.77
CA GLU A 145 9.94 -11.11 -8.88
C GLU A 145 9.27 -10.33 -10.01
N ALA A 146 8.49 -9.30 -9.65
CA ALA A 146 7.88 -8.40 -10.62
C ALA A 146 8.99 -7.60 -11.31
N THR A 147 9.34 -8.01 -12.53
CA THR A 147 10.21 -7.22 -13.41
C THR A 147 9.32 -6.28 -14.20
N PHE A 148 9.27 -5.01 -13.81
CA PHE A 148 8.67 -3.96 -14.64
C PHE A 148 9.70 -3.57 -15.71
N GLY A 149 9.45 -3.98 -16.96
CA GLY A 149 10.30 -3.72 -18.12
C GLY A 149 9.59 -2.88 -19.18
#